data_AF-A0AAP8T2A2-F1
#
_entry.id   AF-A0AAP8T2A2-F1
#
_cell.length_a   1.000
_cell.length_b   1.000
_cell.length_c   1.000
_cell.angle_alpha   90.00
_cell.angle_beta   90.00
_cell.angle_gamma   90.00
#
_symmetry.space_group_name_H-M   'P 1'
#
loop_
_entity.id
_entity.type
_entity.pdbx_description
1 polymer ?
#
loop_
_entity_poly.entity_id
_entity_poly.type
_entity_poly.pdbx_seq_one_letter_code
_entity_poly.pdbx_strand_id
1 'polypeptide(L)'
;LVLAELITDQSAQQAYQQAQRDRVSLVSYLVQNKLLKSWQVAEVASEHFGMALLDLNCLEKDTQPKGLVSEKLIRQHHALPLWRRGNKLF
;
A
#
# COMPACT_ATOMS: atom_id res chain seq x y z
N LEU A 1 8.85 -7.92 7.45
CA LEU A 1 8.59 -9.01 6.48
C LEU A 1 9.44 -10.24 6.80
N VAL A 2 10.78 -10.14 6.80
CA VAL A 2 11.66 -11.24 7.25
C VAL A 2 11.43 -11.58 8.73
N LEU A 3 11.45 -10.57 9.60
CA LEU A 3 11.16 -10.73 11.03
C LEU A 3 9.75 -11.27 11.33
N ALA A 4 8.82 -11.06 10.40
CA ALA A 4 7.45 -11.58 10.48
C ALA A 4 7.34 -12.96 9.82
N GLU A 5 8.47 -13.59 9.45
CA GLU A 5 8.59 -14.91 8.84
C GLU A 5 7.79 -15.09 7.53
N LEU A 6 7.42 -13.99 6.88
CA LEU A 6 6.68 -14.02 5.61
C LEU A 6 7.57 -14.33 4.42
N ILE A 7 8.86 -13.97 4.51
CA ILE A 7 9.88 -14.19 3.48
C ILE A 7 11.23 -14.45 4.15
N THR A 8 12.12 -15.19 3.50
CA THR A 8 13.51 -15.38 3.97
C THR A 8 14.39 -14.17 3.62
N ASP A 9 15.49 -13.95 4.32
CA ASP A 9 16.49 -12.92 3.97
C ASP A 9 16.95 -13.02 2.52
N GLN A 10 17.24 -14.25 2.05
CA GLN A 10 17.67 -14.49 0.68
C GLN A 10 16.61 -14.03 -0.34
N SER A 11 15.35 -14.42 -0.12
CA SER A 11 14.26 -14.03 -1.00
C SER A 11 13.98 -12.52 -0.95
N ALA A 12 14.13 -11.89 0.21
CA ALA A 12 14.01 -10.44 0.37
C ALA A 12 15.08 -9.70 -0.44
N GLN A 13 16.33 -10.17 -0.38
CA GLN A 13 17.44 -9.57 -1.12
C GLN A 13 17.26 -9.72 -2.64
N GLN A 14 16.83 -10.89 -3.11
CA GLN A 14 16.53 -11.13 -4.53
C GLN A 14 15.37 -10.26 -5.02
N ALA A 15 14.28 -10.19 -4.26
CA ALA A 15 13.13 -9.35 -4.57
C ALA A 15 13.51 -7.87 -4.61
N TYR A 16 14.36 -7.40 -3.69
CA TYR A 16 14.85 -6.04 -3.68
C TYR A 16 15.67 -5.70 -4.92
N GLN A 17 16.59 -6.58 -5.32
CA GLN A 17 17.37 -6.40 -6.55
C GLN A 17 16.48 -6.35 -7.79
N GLN A 18 15.48 -7.23 -7.89
CA GLN A 18 14.56 -7.23 -9.02
C GLN A 18 13.67 -5.97 -9.03
N ALA A 19 13.14 -5.55 -7.87
CA ALA A 19 12.34 -4.34 -7.75
C ALA A 19 13.12 -3.09 -8.22
N GLN A 20 14.41 -2.99 -7.89
CA GLN A 20 15.29 -1.93 -8.38
C GLN A 20 15.45 -1.96 -9.90
N ARG A 21 15.66 -3.15 -10.50
CA ARG A 21 15.74 -3.32 -11.96
C ARG A 21 14.45 -2.88 -12.65
N ASP A 22 13.32 -3.24 -12.07
CA ASP A 22 11.98 -2.93 -12.59
C ASP A 22 11.54 -1.49 -12.28
N ARG A 23 12.33 -0.75 -11.50
CA ARG A 23 12.06 0.62 -11.03
C ARG A 23 10.72 0.75 -10.30
N VAL A 24 10.38 -0.25 -9.50
CA VAL A 24 9.21 -0.26 -8.61
C VAL A 24 9.66 -0.39 -7.15
N SER A 25 8.77 -0.08 -6.22
CA SER A 25 9.06 -0.33 -4.80
C SER A 25 9.14 -1.83 -4.51
N LEU A 26 9.90 -2.22 -3.47
CA LEU A 26 9.97 -3.62 -3.02
C LEU A 26 8.57 -4.18 -2.72
N VAL A 27 7.73 -3.41 -2.03
CA VAL A 27 6.35 -3.82 -1.68
C VAL A 27 5.52 -4.05 -2.95
N SER A 28 5.59 -3.13 -3.92
CA SER A 28 4.90 -3.27 -5.20
C SER A 28 5.35 -4.54 -5.93
N TYR A 29 6.66 -4.80 -5.99
CA TYR A 29 7.21 -5.97 -6.64
C TYR A 29 6.72 -7.28 -5.98
N LEU A 30 6.78 -7.37 -4.66
CA LEU A 30 6.36 -8.55 -3.90
C LEU A 30 4.88 -8.90 -4.15
N VAL A 31 4.01 -7.90 -4.13
CA VAL A 31 2.56 -8.10 -4.32
C VAL A 31 2.22 -8.39 -5.78
N GLN A 32 2.79 -7.63 -6.74
CA GLN A 32 2.50 -7.80 -8.17
C GLN A 32 2.95 -9.18 -8.68
N ASN A 33 4.09 -9.66 -8.20
CA ASN A 33 4.62 -10.99 -8.54
C ASN A 33 4.03 -12.11 -7.68
N LYS A 34 3.02 -11.81 -6.85
CA LYS A 34 2.33 -12.79 -5.98
C LYS A 34 3.26 -13.53 -5.01
N LEU A 35 4.39 -12.91 -4.66
CA LEU A 35 5.33 -13.44 -3.66
C LEU A 35 4.78 -13.27 -2.25
N LEU A 36 3.98 -12.22 -2.03
CA LEU A 36 3.21 -12.00 -0.81
C LEU A 36 1.80 -11.52 -1.14
N LYS A 37 0.83 -11.85 -0.28
CA LYS A 37 -0.51 -11.27 -0.36
C LYS A 37 -0.46 -9.83 0.18
N SER A 38 -1.20 -8.93 -0.45
CA SER A 38 -1.24 -7.51 -0.07
C SER A 38 -1.66 -7.30 1.38
N TRP A 39 -2.61 -8.09 1.89
CA TRP A 39 -3.09 -7.98 3.27
C TRP A 39 -2.02 -8.32 4.31
N GLN A 40 -1.16 -9.32 4.06
CA GLN A 40 -0.08 -9.70 4.98
C GLN A 40 0.96 -8.58 5.09
N VAL A 41 1.26 -7.93 3.97
CA VAL A 41 2.17 -6.78 3.95
C VAL A 41 1.57 -5.61 4.71
N ALA A 42 0.27 -5.35 4.53
CA ALA A 42 -0.42 -4.25 5.17
C ALA A 42 -0.56 -4.45 6.69
N GLU A 43 -0.83 -5.68 7.15
CA GLU A 43 -0.87 -6.05 8.56
C GLU A 43 0.48 -5.82 9.25
N VAL A 44 1.57 -6.36 8.68
CA VAL A 44 2.92 -6.16 9.22
C VAL A 44 3.30 -4.67 9.22
N ALA A 45 2.90 -3.90 8.20
CA ALA A 45 3.14 -2.46 8.18
C ALA A 45 2.35 -1.72 9.26
N SER A 46 1.07 -2.07 9.44
CA SER A 46 0.18 -1.54 10.48
C SER A 46 0.81 -1.72 11.86
N GLU A 47 1.24 -2.95 12.18
CA GLU A 47 1.91 -3.27 13.44
C GLU A 47 3.23 -2.52 13.61
N HIS A 48 4.07 -2.49 12.57
CA HIS A 48 5.41 -1.91 12.67
C HIS A 48 5.40 -0.38 12.81
N PHE A 49 4.47 0.30 12.14
CA PHE A 49 4.38 1.77 12.15
C PHE A 49 3.32 2.31 13.11
N GLY A 50 2.58 1.45 13.80
CA GLY A 50 1.49 1.85 14.71
C GLY A 50 0.35 2.59 13.99
N MET A 51 0.17 2.33 12.70
CA MET A 51 -0.89 2.94 11.88
C MET A 51 -2.08 1.99 11.76
N ALA A 52 -3.29 2.51 11.62
CA ALA A 52 -4.47 1.67 11.43
C ALA A 52 -4.51 1.05 10.03
N LEU A 53 -4.91 -0.22 9.95
CA LEU A 53 -5.24 -0.91 8.71
C LEU A 53 -6.75 -0.79 8.42
N LEU A 54 -7.11 -0.32 7.22
CA LEU A 54 -8.50 -0.14 6.81
C LEU A 54 -8.80 -1.00 5.56
N ASP A 55 -9.87 -1.80 5.64
CA ASP A 55 -10.43 -2.46 4.46
C ASP A 55 -11.32 -1.49 3.68
N LEU A 56 -10.90 -1.14 2.47
CA LEU A 56 -11.64 -0.23 1.59
C LEU A 56 -12.97 -0.81 1.10
N ASN A 57 -13.17 -2.14 1.17
CA ASN A 57 -14.44 -2.76 0.79
C ASN A 57 -15.57 -2.43 1.78
N CYS A 58 -15.23 -2.00 3.00
CA CYS A 58 -16.19 -1.59 4.02
C CYS A 58 -16.70 -0.15 3.85
N LEU A 59 -16.16 0.62 2.89
CA LEU A 59 -16.53 2.02 2.70
C LEU A 59 -17.60 2.20 1.60
N GLU A 60 -18.57 3.06 1.88
CA GLU A 60 -19.57 3.48 0.89
C GLU A 60 -18.95 4.42 -0.16
N LYS A 61 -18.79 3.91 -1.39
CA LYS A 61 -18.14 4.63 -2.49
C LYS A 61 -18.79 5.98 -2.83
N ASP A 62 -20.10 6.10 -2.62
CA ASP A 62 -20.84 7.32 -2.95
C ASP A 62 -20.59 8.47 -1.98
N THR A 63 -20.07 8.18 -0.79
CA THR A 63 -19.71 9.19 0.21
C THR A 63 -18.30 9.77 0.00
N GLN A 64 -17.50 9.16 -0.88
CA GLN A 64 -16.12 9.57 -1.12
C GLN A 64 -16.06 10.90 -1.89
N PRO A 65 -15.12 11.80 -1.55
CA PRO A 65 -14.98 13.07 -2.24
C PRO A 65 -14.55 12.87 -3.70
N LYS A 66 -15.37 13.33 -4.65
CA LYS A 66 -15.11 13.25 -6.10
C LYS A 66 -14.54 14.58 -6.62
N GLY A 67 -13.61 14.50 -7.57
CA GLY A 67 -13.11 15.67 -8.32
C GLY A 67 -12.18 16.63 -7.56
N LEU A 68 -11.82 16.34 -6.30
CA LEU A 68 -10.91 17.20 -5.52
C LEU A 68 -9.43 16.99 -5.86
N VAL A 69 -9.07 15.76 -6.22
CA VAL A 69 -7.71 15.37 -6.60
C VAL A 69 -7.80 14.62 -7.93
N SER A 70 -6.95 14.96 -8.88
CA SER A 70 -6.92 14.25 -10.18
C SER A 70 -6.52 12.78 -9.98
N GLU A 71 -7.09 11.88 -10.77
CA GLU A 71 -6.72 10.46 -10.75
C GLU A 71 -5.21 10.26 -10.94
N LYS A 72 -4.60 11.08 -11.81
CA LYS A 72 -3.15 11.08 -12.04
C LYS A 72 -2.37 11.29 -10.75
N LEU A 73 -2.74 12.27 -9.93
CA LEU A 73 -2.08 12.53 -8.65
C LEU A 73 -2.35 11.43 -7.62
N ILE A 74 -3.59 10.91 -7.56
CA ILE A 74 -3.94 9.79 -6.68
C ILE A 74 -3.04 8.59 -6.96
N ARG A 75 -2.87 8.23 -8.25
CA ARG A 75 -2.01 7.11 -8.67
C ARG A 75 -0.53 7.40 -8.43
N GLN A 76 -0.07 8.61 -8.73
CA GLN A 76 1.34 8.99 -8.55
C GLN A 76 1.77 8.94 -7.08
N HIS A 77 0.91 9.36 -6.17
CA HIS A 77 1.23 9.45 -4.74
C HIS A 77 0.69 8.28 -3.91
N HIS A 78 -0.02 7.34 -4.53
CA HIS A 78 -0.71 6.24 -3.86
C HIS A 78 -1.57 6.72 -2.67
N ALA A 79 -2.24 7.86 -2.83
CA ALA A 79 -3.01 8.52 -1.78
C ALA A 79 -4.45 8.72 -2.26
N LEU A 80 -5.38 7.96 -1.69
CA LEU A 80 -6.80 8.01 -2.02
C LEU A 80 -7.54 8.83 -0.95
N PRO A 81 -8.12 9.99 -1.28
CA PRO A 81 -9.00 10.72 -0.39
C PRO A 81 -10.26 9.91 -0.09
N LEU A 82 -10.54 9.69 1.19
CA LEU A 82 -11.71 8.94 1.66
C LEU A 82 -12.79 9.89 2.20
N TRP A 83 -12.42 11.03 2.77
CA TRP A 83 -13.38 11.96 3.37
C TRP A 83 -12.90 13.42 3.36
N ARG A 84 -13.84 14.38 3.44
CA ARG A 84 -13.52 15.81 3.57
C ARG A 84 -14.31 16.43 4.71
N ARG A 85 -13.61 17.18 5.57
CA ARG A 85 -14.21 18.00 6.63
C ARG A 85 -13.65 19.42 6.56
N GLY A 86 -14.46 20.36 6.08
CA GLY A 86 -14.03 21.73 5.81
C GLY A 86 -12.89 21.77 4.79
N ASN A 87 -11.73 22.28 5.22
CA ASN A 87 -10.51 22.37 4.40
C ASN A 87 -9.53 21.20 4.61
N LYS A 88 -9.91 20.18 5.40
CA LYS A 88 -9.09 18.98 5.60
C LYS A 88 -9.62 17.84 4.74
N LEU A 89 -8.72 17.22 3.99
CA LEU A 89 -8.93 16.00 3.23
C LEU A 89 -8.28 14.86 4.02
N PHE A 90 -9.03 13.77 4.21
CA PHE A 90 -8.62 12.55 4.88
C PHE A 90 -8.64 11.42 3.87
#